data_AF-A0A1Q7US53-F1
#
_entry.id   AF-A0A1Q7US53-F1
#
_cell.length_a   1.000
_cell.length_b   1.000
_cell.length_c   1.000
_cell.angle_alpha   90.00
_cell.angle_beta   90.00
_cell.angle_gamma   90.00
#
_symmetry.space_group_name_H-M   'P 1'
#
loop_
_entity.id
_entity.type
_entity.pdbx_description
1 polymer ?
#
loop_
_entity_poly.entity_id
_entity_poly.type
_entity_poly.pdbx_seq_one_letter_code
_entity_poly.pdbx_strand_id
1 'polypeptide(L)'
;MKYDGNVRLAEPLGLLLAETFGRFSMVTDAIVPVPLHHDRQQQRGYNHAQLLAEVCARQSRVPYHEHMLVRHRATLPQVGLSVQERYQNIAEAFLCTPSYATGALVGRNIVIIDDVATTGATLEACAAPLFAAGAKEVRGLVLARPR
;
A
#
# COMPACT_ATOMS: atom_id res chain seq x y z
N MET A 1 -23.30 14.30 -2.08
CA MET A 1 -22.30 14.00 -1.03
C MET A 1 -22.29 12.51 -0.75
N LYS A 2 -21.69 11.68 -1.60
CA LYS A 2 -21.36 10.30 -1.22
C LYS A 2 -19.89 10.33 -0.82
N TYR A 3 -19.57 9.80 0.36
CA TYR A 3 -18.22 9.50 0.88
C TYR A 3 -17.46 10.48 1.79
N ASP A 4 -18.00 11.66 2.13
CA ASP A 4 -17.35 12.59 3.09
C ASP A 4 -17.13 11.99 4.50
N GLY A 5 -17.89 10.94 4.85
CA GLY A 5 -17.79 10.28 6.16
C GLY A 5 -16.54 9.43 6.36
N ASN A 6 -15.95 8.86 5.29
CA ASN A 6 -14.85 7.90 5.41
C ASN A 6 -13.46 8.56 5.38
N VAL A 7 -13.31 9.68 4.67
CA VAL A 7 -12.07 10.48 4.71
C VAL A 7 -11.81 11.00 6.13
N ARG A 8 -12.86 11.34 6.89
CA ARG A 8 -12.76 11.78 8.29
C ARG A 8 -12.09 10.76 9.21
N LEU A 9 -12.11 9.48 8.86
CA LEU A 9 -11.47 8.42 9.64
C LEU A 9 -9.99 8.22 9.27
N ALA A 10 -9.51 8.80 8.16
CA ALA A 10 -8.12 8.61 7.75
C ALA A 10 -7.12 9.16 8.76
N GLU A 11 -7.39 10.34 9.34
CA GLU A 11 -6.54 10.96 10.35
C GLU A 11 -6.42 10.09 11.62
N PRO A 12 -7.52 9.73 12.34
CA PRO A 12 -7.40 8.91 13.54
C PRO A 12 -6.85 7.50 13.27
N LEU A 13 -7.21 6.87 12.14
CA LEU A 13 -6.71 5.54 11.80
C LEU A 13 -5.24 5.57 11.35
N GLY A 14 -4.83 6.61 10.62
CA GLY A 14 -3.43 6.82 10.26
C GLY A 14 -2.54 7.08 11.48
N LEU A 15 -3.07 7.79 12.49
CA LEU A 15 -2.38 7.95 13.78
C LEU A 15 -2.17 6.62 14.50
N LEU A 16 -3.17 5.73 14.50
CA LEU A 16 -3.05 4.39 15.07
C LEU A 16 -1.99 3.54 14.34
N LEU A 17 -1.91 3.65 13.00
CA LEU A 17 -0.85 3.03 12.21
C LEU A 17 0.52 3.59 12.60
N ALA A 18 0.65 4.91 12.75
CA ALA A 18 1.91 5.55 13.13
C ALA A 18 2.39 5.11 14.52
N GLU A 19 1.47 5.01 15.50
CA GLU A 19 1.80 4.50 16.83
C GLU A 19 2.33 3.06 16.75
N THR A 20 1.65 2.21 15.98
CA THR A 20 2.05 0.83 15.75
C THR A 20 3.40 0.76 15.07
N PHE A 21 3.61 1.57 14.03
CA PHE A 21 4.87 1.69 13.32
C PHE A 21 6.03 2.05 14.27
N GLY A 22 5.83 3.03 15.16
CA GLY A 22 6.82 3.46 16.14
C GLY A 22 7.20 2.37 17.14
N ARG A 23 6.25 1.52 17.55
CA ARG A 23 6.50 0.40 18.48
C ARG A 23 7.45 -0.66 17.91
N PHE A 24 7.46 -0.84 16.59
CA PHE A 24 8.33 -1.82 15.94
C PHE A 24 9.72 -1.27 15.60
N SER A 25 10.01 0.01 15.88
CA SER A 25 11.32 0.66 15.68
C SER A 25 12.00 0.29 14.36
N MET A 26 11.25 0.36 13.27
CA MET A 26 11.65 -0.16 11.96
C MET A 26 12.53 0.85 11.23
N VAL A 27 13.77 0.47 10.87
CA VAL A 27 14.56 1.24 9.91
C VAL A 27 13.79 1.26 8.59
N THR A 28 13.28 2.42 8.22
CA THR A 28 12.41 2.60 7.06
C THR A 28 12.85 3.82 6.27
N ASP A 29 13.12 3.62 4.98
CA ASP A 29 13.54 4.67 4.07
C ASP A 29 12.34 5.31 3.35
N ALA A 30 11.24 4.57 3.16
CA ALA A 30 10.07 5.04 2.44
C ALA A 30 8.78 4.34 2.90
N ILE A 31 7.68 5.10 2.91
CA ILE A 31 6.32 4.60 3.02
C ILE A 31 5.60 4.77 1.68
N VAL A 32 4.94 3.71 1.23
CA VAL A 32 4.17 3.67 -0.01
C VAL A 32 2.77 3.13 0.24
N PRO A 33 1.72 3.70 -0.36
CA PRO A 33 0.38 3.14 -0.28
C PRO A 33 0.19 2.01 -1.29
N VAL A 34 -0.72 1.08 -1.03
CA VAL A 34 -1.25 0.20 -2.07
C VAL A 34 -2.05 1.05 -3.08
N PRO A 35 -1.70 1.05 -4.38
CA PRO A 35 -2.38 1.87 -5.36
C PRO A 35 -3.71 1.25 -5.82
N LEU A 36 -4.68 2.11 -6.13
CA LEU A 36 -5.90 1.72 -6.84
C LEU A 36 -5.70 1.80 -8.35
N HIS A 37 -6.49 1.02 -9.08
CA HIS A 37 -6.59 1.19 -10.53
C HIS A 37 -7.35 2.49 -10.83
N HIS A 38 -6.98 3.21 -11.89
CA HIS A 38 -7.55 4.52 -12.22
C HIS A 38 -9.09 4.51 -12.30
N ASP A 39 -9.70 3.49 -12.91
CA ASP A 39 -11.17 3.34 -12.95
C ASP A 39 -11.80 3.28 -11.55
N ARG A 40 -11.17 2.55 -10.63
CA ARG A 40 -11.66 2.43 -9.26
C ARG A 40 -11.48 3.73 -8.48
N GLN A 41 -10.40 4.45 -8.74
CA GLN A 41 -10.16 5.76 -8.15
C GLN A 41 -11.21 6.76 -8.60
N GLN A 42 -11.59 6.77 -9.88
CA GLN A 42 -12.67 7.61 -10.40
C GLN A 42 -14.04 7.25 -9.79
N GLN A 43 -14.33 5.95 -9.61
CA GLN A 43 -15.59 5.50 -9.03
C GLN A 43 -15.72 5.79 -7.52
N ARG A 44 -14.61 5.62 -6.76
CA ARG A 44 -14.60 5.80 -5.30
C ARG A 44 -14.30 7.24 -4.87
N GLY A 45 -13.67 8.04 -5.74
CA GLY A 45 -13.24 9.41 -5.47
C GLY A 45 -11.91 9.52 -4.71
N TYR A 46 -11.49 8.49 -3.97
CA TYR A 46 -10.25 8.49 -3.17
C TYR A 46 -9.74 7.07 -2.91
N ASN A 47 -8.46 6.97 -2.58
CA ASN A 47 -7.80 5.76 -2.10
C ASN A 47 -7.61 5.86 -0.57
N HIS A 48 -8.11 4.90 0.21
CA HIS A 48 -7.95 4.94 1.66
C HIS A 48 -6.51 4.63 2.08
N ALA A 49 -5.84 3.69 1.39
CA ALA A 49 -4.47 3.27 1.69
C ALA A 49 -3.48 4.45 1.59
N GLN A 50 -3.41 5.12 0.44
CA GLN A 50 -3.83 6.51 0.39
C GLN A 50 -3.50 7.48 1.53
N LEU A 51 -4.62 8.01 2.02
CA LEU A 51 -4.74 8.91 3.14
C LEU A 51 -4.10 8.34 4.42
N LEU A 52 -4.21 7.03 4.65
CA LEU A 52 -3.60 6.37 5.81
C LEU A 52 -2.07 6.44 5.77
N ALA A 53 -1.48 6.16 4.61
CA ALA A 53 -0.05 6.16 4.39
C ALA A 53 0.54 7.56 4.56
N GLU A 54 -0.14 8.58 4.03
CA GLU A 54 0.25 9.98 4.17
C GLU A 54 0.30 10.42 5.64
N VAL A 55 -0.76 10.11 6.41
CA VAL A 55 -0.80 10.42 7.85
C VAL A 55 0.29 9.66 8.60
N CYS A 56 0.46 8.37 8.31
CA CYS A 56 1.49 7.53 8.94
C CYS A 56 2.90 8.07 8.69
N ALA A 57 3.21 8.43 7.45
CA ALA A 57 4.51 8.98 7.05
C ALA A 57 4.78 10.35 7.69
N ARG A 58 3.79 11.23 7.70
CA ARG A 58 3.90 12.54 8.37
C ARG A 58 4.25 12.39 9.85
N GLN A 59 3.60 11.45 10.55
CA GLN A 59 3.77 11.26 11.99
C GLN A 59 5.06 10.54 12.35
N SER A 60 5.44 9.55 11.55
CA SER A 60 6.70 8.79 11.71
C SER A 60 7.93 9.53 11.17
N ARG A 61 7.74 10.66 10.46
CA ARG A 61 8.78 11.43 9.76
C ARG A 61 9.57 10.60 8.74
N VAL A 62 8.88 9.68 8.08
CA VAL A 62 9.43 8.85 7.00
C VAL A 62 9.00 9.44 5.65
N PRO A 63 9.88 9.45 4.62
CA PRO A 63 9.50 9.88 3.28
C PRO A 63 8.27 9.14 2.74
N TYR A 64 7.29 9.89 2.25
CA TYR A 64 6.09 9.38 1.62
C TYR A 64 6.21 9.40 0.10
N HIS A 65 5.93 8.28 -0.56
CA HIS A 65 6.01 8.17 -2.01
C HIS A 65 4.74 7.56 -2.59
N GLU A 66 3.76 8.42 -2.87
CA GLU A 66 2.46 8.03 -3.43
C GLU A 66 2.57 7.25 -4.75
N HIS A 67 3.44 7.70 -5.65
CA HIS A 67 3.54 7.20 -7.03
C HIS A 67 4.69 6.22 -7.24
N MET A 68 5.28 5.66 -6.17
CA MET A 68 6.32 4.64 -6.33
C MET A 68 5.75 3.37 -6.96
N LEU A 69 4.52 3.01 -6.60
CA LEU A 69 3.78 1.90 -7.18
C LEU A 69 2.59 2.40 -7.99
N VAL A 70 2.33 1.73 -9.10
CA VAL A 70 1.11 1.92 -9.89
C VAL A 70 0.42 0.60 -10.12
N ARG A 71 -0.92 0.60 -10.08
CA ARG A 71 -1.73 -0.53 -10.50
C ARG A 71 -2.12 -0.33 -11.96
N HIS A 72 -1.36 -0.95 -12.86
CA HIS A 72 -1.55 -0.76 -14.30
C HIS A 72 -2.64 -1.67 -14.89
N ARG A 73 -2.96 -2.78 -14.22
CA ARG A 73 -3.97 -3.74 -14.67
C ARG A 73 -5.22 -3.68 -13.81
N ALA A 74 -6.38 -3.56 -14.45
CA ALA A 74 -7.67 -3.76 -13.80
C ALA A 74 -7.81 -5.21 -13.35
N THR A 75 -8.35 -5.43 -12.15
CA THR A 75 -8.62 -6.79 -11.65
C THR A 75 -9.98 -6.88 -10.99
N LEU A 76 -10.53 -8.08 -10.86
CA LEU A 76 -11.83 -8.32 -10.24
C LEU A 76 -11.80 -7.95 -8.75
N PRO A 77 -12.94 -7.58 -8.13
CA PRO A 77 -13.04 -7.52 -6.67
C PRO A 77 -12.58 -8.84 -6.06
N GLN A 78 -11.79 -8.79 -4.99
CA GLN A 78 -11.33 -10.02 -4.33
C GLN A 78 -12.41 -10.66 -3.43
N VAL A 79 -13.51 -9.97 -3.16
CA VAL A 79 -14.64 -10.52 -2.40
C VAL A 79 -15.23 -11.70 -3.18
N GLY A 80 -15.45 -12.82 -2.51
CA GLY A 80 -15.97 -14.04 -3.12
C GLY A 80 -14.91 -14.93 -3.81
N LEU A 81 -13.66 -14.47 -3.95
CA LEU A 81 -12.57 -15.28 -4.49
C LEU A 81 -11.92 -16.15 -3.40
N SER A 82 -11.59 -17.39 -3.76
CA SER A 82 -10.72 -18.28 -2.99
C SER A 82 -9.31 -17.70 -2.83
N VAL A 83 -8.51 -18.29 -1.95
CA VAL A 83 -7.13 -17.85 -1.73
C VAL A 83 -6.33 -17.89 -3.03
N GLN A 84 -6.38 -19.00 -3.77
CA GLN A 84 -5.65 -19.17 -5.02
C GLN A 84 -6.09 -18.17 -6.09
N GLU A 85 -7.40 -17.97 -6.25
CA GLU A 85 -7.95 -16.99 -7.20
C GLU A 85 -7.54 -15.56 -6.85
N ARG A 86 -7.38 -15.22 -5.57
CA ARG A 86 -6.88 -13.89 -5.17
C ARG A 86 -5.45 -13.64 -5.64
N TYR A 87 -4.58 -14.62 -5.47
CA TYR A 87 -3.19 -14.55 -5.96
C TYR A 87 -3.15 -14.40 -7.48
N GLN A 88 -3.90 -15.24 -8.19
CA GLN A 88 -3.96 -15.19 -9.66
C GLN A 88 -4.55 -13.87 -10.17
N ASN A 89 -5.64 -13.39 -9.56
CA ASN A 89 -6.31 -12.17 -9.96
C ASN A 89 -5.41 -10.94 -9.85
N ILE A 90 -4.51 -10.88 -8.85
CA ILE A 90 -3.65 -9.72 -8.58
C ILE A 90 -2.21 -9.89 -9.07
N ALA A 91 -1.82 -11.08 -9.53
CA ALA A 91 -0.50 -11.35 -10.09
C ALA A 91 -0.15 -10.34 -11.18
N GLU A 92 1.05 -9.76 -11.10
CA GLU A 92 1.56 -8.77 -12.06
C GLU A 92 0.62 -7.56 -12.27
N ALA A 93 -0.26 -7.24 -11.31
CA ALA A 93 -1.14 -6.08 -11.46
C ALA A 93 -0.44 -4.75 -11.13
N PHE A 94 0.73 -4.81 -10.50
CA PHE A 94 1.47 -3.67 -9.97
C PHE A 94 2.85 -3.53 -10.61
N LEU A 95 3.29 -2.28 -10.77
CA LEU A 95 4.63 -1.93 -11.26
C LEU A 95 5.25 -0.87 -10.37
N CYS A 96 6.58 -0.91 -10.24
CA CYS A 96 7.39 0.17 -9.72
C CYS A 96 7.57 1.21 -10.84
N THR A 97 7.34 2.49 -10.56
CA THR A 97 7.41 3.52 -11.61
C THR A 97 8.85 3.77 -12.08
N PRO A 98 9.06 4.20 -13.34
CA PRO A 98 10.41 4.31 -13.92
C PRO A 98 11.39 5.15 -13.09
N SER A 99 10.91 6.21 -12.43
CA SER A 99 11.72 7.08 -11.58
C SER A 99 12.35 6.37 -10.37
N TYR A 100 11.77 5.25 -9.94
CA TYR A 100 12.28 4.45 -8.81
C TYR A 100 12.90 3.12 -9.26
N ALA A 101 12.50 2.63 -10.43
CA ALA A 101 12.97 1.34 -10.97
C ALA A 101 14.47 1.33 -11.30
N THR A 102 15.10 2.49 -11.52
CA THR A 102 16.52 2.59 -11.87
C THR A 102 17.39 2.91 -10.65
N GLY A 103 17.54 1.93 -9.76
CA GLY A 103 18.54 1.95 -8.68
C GLY A 103 18.20 2.79 -7.44
N ALA A 104 17.15 3.61 -7.48
CA ALA A 104 16.74 4.45 -6.35
C ALA A 104 16.36 3.65 -5.09
N LEU A 105 15.93 2.40 -5.27
CA LEU A 105 15.52 1.51 -4.18
C LEU A 105 16.62 0.57 -3.70
N VAL A 106 17.82 0.59 -4.30
CA VAL A 106 18.92 -0.30 -3.91
C VAL A 106 19.27 -0.11 -2.44
N GLY A 107 19.16 -1.19 -1.67
CA GLY A 107 19.49 -1.19 -0.24
C GLY A 107 18.44 -0.56 0.67
N ARG A 108 17.29 -0.11 0.14
CA ARG A 108 16.24 0.60 0.89
C ARG A 108 15.25 -0.36 1.56
N ASN A 109 14.78 0.02 2.74
CA ASN A 109 13.71 -0.65 3.47
C ASN A 109 12.40 0.10 3.25
N ILE A 110 11.39 -0.57 2.71
CA ILE A 110 10.13 0.04 2.29
C ILE A 110 8.97 -0.54 3.09
N VAL A 111 8.04 0.32 3.51
CA VAL A 111 6.80 -0.11 4.15
C VAL A 111 5.62 0.20 3.23
N ILE A 112 4.86 -0.84 2.88
CA ILE A 112 3.60 -0.77 2.14
C ILE A 112 2.46 -0.64 3.15
N ILE A 113 1.60 0.37 2.96
CA ILE A 113 0.39 0.58 3.77
C ILE A 113 -0.85 0.18 2.98
N ASP A 114 -1.73 -0.60 3.61
CA ASP A 114 -3.09 -0.88 3.10
C ASP A 114 -4.12 -0.77 4.24
N ASP A 115 -5.42 -0.76 3.91
CA ASP A 115 -6.47 -0.74 4.95
C ASP A 115 -6.65 -2.13 5.59
N VAL A 116 -6.86 -3.17 4.78
CA VAL A 116 -7.18 -4.53 5.24
C VAL A 116 -6.41 -5.56 4.42
N ALA A 117 -5.64 -6.43 5.08
CA ALA A 117 -5.08 -7.62 4.44
C ALA A 117 -5.87 -8.87 4.82
N THR A 118 -6.33 -9.64 3.83
CA THR A 118 -6.92 -10.97 4.07
C THR A 118 -5.84 -12.05 3.97
N THR A 119 -5.49 -12.44 2.74
CA THR A 119 -4.49 -13.48 2.45
C THR A 119 -3.07 -12.93 2.35
N GLY A 120 -2.91 -11.62 2.22
CA GLY A 120 -1.63 -10.98 1.90
C GLY A 120 -1.35 -10.82 0.40
N ALA A 121 -2.15 -11.43 -0.48
CA ALA A 121 -1.92 -11.45 -1.93
C ALA A 121 -1.68 -10.06 -2.56
N THR A 122 -2.42 -9.04 -2.12
CA THR A 122 -2.22 -7.65 -2.61
C THR A 122 -0.88 -7.07 -2.19
N LEU A 123 -0.49 -7.27 -0.92
CA LEU A 123 0.78 -6.76 -0.37
C LEU A 123 1.96 -7.47 -1.04
N GLU A 124 1.89 -8.79 -1.22
CA GLU A 124 2.91 -9.57 -1.91
C GLU A 124 3.08 -9.13 -3.37
N ALA A 125 1.97 -8.93 -4.09
CA ALA A 125 2.02 -8.45 -5.47
C ALA A 125 2.54 -7.01 -5.60
N CYS A 126 2.34 -6.17 -4.57
CA CYS A 126 2.97 -4.84 -4.50
C CYS A 126 4.47 -4.93 -4.16
N ALA A 127 4.89 -5.88 -3.33
CA ALA A 127 6.27 -6.05 -2.92
C ALA A 127 7.17 -6.55 -4.06
N ALA A 128 6.64 -7.44 -4.92
CA ALA A 128 7.39 -8.02 -6.03
C ALA A 128 8.12 -6.98 -6.92
N PRO A 129 7.46 -5.93 -7.46
CA PRO A 129 8.15 -4.92 -8.26
C PRO A 129 9.12 -4.04 -7.47
N LEU A 130 8.96 -3.89 -6.15
CA LEU A 130 9.91 -3.15 -5.31
C LEU A 130 11.20 -3.94 -5.11
N PHE A 131 11.09 -5.26 -4.86
CA PHE A 131 12.24 -6.14 -4.82
C PHE A 131 12.97 -6.21 -6.17
N ALA A 132 12.22 -6.27 -7.27
CA ALA A 132 12.81 -6.22 -8.62
C ALA A 132 13.58 -4.92 -8.88
N ALA A 133 13.19 -3.82 -8.25
CA ALA A 133 13.88 -2.52 -8.30
C ALA A 133 15.05 -2.39 -7.29
N GLY A 134 15.34 -3.44 -6.51
CA GLY A 134 16.51 -3.51 -5.62
C GLY A 134 16.24 -3.21 -4.14
N ALA A 135 14.98 -3.10 -3.71
CA ALA A 135 14.65 -2.94 -2.30
C ALA A 135 15.27 -4.06 -1.45
N LYS A 136 15.89 -3.71 -0.32
CA LYS A 136 16.49 -4.67 0.61
C LYS A 136 15.41 -5.42 1.39
N GLU A 137 14.40 -4.69 1.83
CA GLU A 137 13.33 -5.22 2.65
C GLU A 137 12.03 -4.50 2.32
N VAL A 138 10.94 -5.27 2.25
CA VAL A 138 9.59 -4.74 2.05
C VAL A 138 8.68 -5.34 3.12
N ARG A 139 8.02 -4.48 3.89
CA ARG A 139 7.06 -4.89 4.94
C ARG A 139 5.68 -4.36 4.62
N GLY A 140 4.64 -5.10 4.99
CA GLY A 140 3.25 -4.64 4.92
C GLY A 140 2.73 -4.23 6.29
N LEU A 141 2.07 -3.08 6.38
CA LEU A 141 1.36 -2.61 7.57
C LEU A 141 -0.09 -2.30 7.21
N VAL A 142 -1.03 -2.90 7.96
CA VAL A 142 -2.47 -2.77 7.72
C VAL A 142 -3.22 -2.49 9.01
N LEU A 143 -4.39 -1.85 8.91
CA LEU A 143 -5.25 -1.59 10.07
C LEU A 143 -5.89 -2.87 10.61
N ALA A 144 -6.26 -3.77 9.71
CA ALA A 144 -6.98 -4.98 10.08
C ALA A 144 -6.57 -6.19 9.24
N ARG A 145 -6.66 -7.35 9.89
CA ARG A 145 -6.62 -8.66 9.26
C ARG A 145 -7.81 -9.47 9.79
N PRO A 146 -8.71 -9.97 8.93
CA PRO A 146 -9.77 -10.85 9.38
C PRO A 146 -9.16 -12.14 9.95
N ARG A 147 -9.72 -12.58 11.07
CA ARG A 147 -9.34 -13.84 11.73
C ARG A 147 -9.77 -15.04 10.90
#